data_AF-A0A972Z4E8-F1
#
_entry.id   AF-A0A972Z4E8-F1
#
_cell.length_a   1.000
_cell.length_b   1.000
_cell.length_c   1.000
_cell.angle_alpha   90.00
_cell.angle_beta   90.00
_cell.angle_gamma   90.00
#
_symmetry.space_group_name_H-M   'P 1'
#
loop_
_entity.id
_entity.type
_entity.pdbx_description
1 polymer ?
#
loop_
_entity_poly.entity_id
_entity_poly.type
_entity_poly.pdbx_seq_one_letter_code
_entity_poly.pdbx_strand_id
1 'polypeptide(L)'
;MNGIQFEVGQQYENTKGAYEVLSIEGGDMCIRWQTGEEVATTVKMQRRIIERIQREREQPPIQSRALPAKRKTKTPTRYGRKSDSSMASQFFK
;
A
#
# COMPACT_ATOMS: atom_id res chain seq x y z
N MET A 1 12.73 -20.88 -1.08
CA MET A 1 13.06 -19.58 -1.72
C MET A 1 13.07 -19.83 -3.21
N ASN A 2 11.92 -19.81 -3.85
CA ASN A 2 11.85 -20.05 -5.29
C ASN A 2 11.92 -18.69 -5.96
N GLY A 3 13.14 -18.17 -6.06
CA GLY A 3 13.40 -16.92 -6.77
C GLY A 3 13.18 -17.12 -8.26
N ILE A 4 12.73 -16.08 -8.95
CA ILE A 4 12.62 -16.10 -10.41
C ILE A 4 14.01 -16.03 -11.00
N GLN A 5 14.33 -17.02 -11.84
CA GLN A 5 15.59 -17.08 -12.58
C GLN A 5 15.32 -16.59 -14.00
N PHE A 6 16.12 -15.63 -14.44
CA PHE A 6 16.04 -15.08 -15.79
C PHE A 6 17.01 -15.82 -16.69
N GLU A 7 16.58 -16.13 -17.90
CA GLU A 7 17.39 -16.78 -18.93
C GLU A 7 17.52 -15.86 -20.15
N VAL A 8 18.70 -15.85 -20.75
CA VAL A 8 18.98 -15.09 -21.97
C VAL A 8 18.24 -15.73 -23.16
N GLY A 9 17.60 -14.91 -23.98
CA GLY A 9 16.77 -15.33 -25.11
C GLY A 9 15.33 -15.67 -24.73
N GLN A 10 14.96 -15.62 -23.45
CA GLN A 10 13.59 -15.82 -23.01
C GLN A 10 12.80 -14.51 -22.92
N GLN A 11 11.49 -14.62 -23.14
CA GLN A 11 10.55 -13.52 -23.05
C GLN A 11 9.79 -13.55 -21.72
N TYR A 12 9.65 -12.37 -21.11
CA TYR A 12 8.95 -12.15 -19.85
C TYR A 12 8.05 -10.92 -19.99
N GLU A 13 7.05 -10.81 -19.12
CA GLU A 13 6.11 -9.68 -19.11
C GLU A 13 6.27 -8.88 -17.83
N ASN A 14 6.46 -7.55 -17.95
CA ASN A 14 6.38 -6.62 -16.84
C ASN A 14 5.19 -5.66 -17.02
N THR A 15 5.02 -4.72 -16.09
CA THR A 15 3.95 -3.71 -16.13
C THR A 15 4.01 -2.74 -17.31
N LYS A 16 5.16 -2.61 -18.00
CA LYS A 16 5.31 -1.83 -19.24
C LYS A 16 4.96 -2.67 -20.48
N GLY A 17 5.13 -3.99 -20.42
CA GLY A 17 4.79 -4.92 -21.49
C GLY A 17 5.74 -6.11 -21.56
N ALA A 18 5.63 -6.89 -22.65
CA ALA A 18 6.52 -8.01 -22.94
C ALA A 18 7.94 -7.52 -23.32
N TYR A 19 8.94 -8.21 -22.80
CA TYR A 19 10.36 -7.94 -23.05
C TYR A 19 11.14 -9.25 -23.17
N GLU A 20 12.24 -9.21 -23.91
CA GLU A 20 13.20 -10.30 -24.09
C GLU A 20 14.49 -9.99 -23.31
N VAL A 21 15.10 -10.99 -22.69
CA VAL A 21 16.40 -10.84 -22.02
C VAL A 21 17.51 -11.05 -23.05
N LEU A 22 18.30 -10.02 -23.33
CA LEU A 22 19.40 -10.08 -24.30
C LEU A 22 20.72 -10.56 -23.68
N SER A 23 21.02 -10.17 -22.45
CA SER A 23 22.24 -10.57 -21.75
C SER A 23 22.06 -10.51 -20.25
N ILE A 24 22.87 -11.29 -19.53
CA ILE A 24 22.97 -11.25 -18.07
C ILE A 24 24.46 -11.25 -17.71
N GLU A 25 24.92 -10.19 -17.06
CA GLU A 25 26.32 -10.03 -16.65
C GLU A 25 26.38 -9.51 -15.21
N GLY A 26 27.13 -10.20 -14.33
CA GLY A 26 27.48 -9.67 -13.01
C GLY A 26 26.32 -9.33 -12.06
N GLY A 27 25.08 -9.68 -12.40
CA GLY A 27 23.88 -9.30 -11.64
C GLY A 27 23.05 -8.20 -12.31
N ASP A 28 23.51 -7.65 -13.43
CA ASP A 28 22.73 -6.83 -14.34
C ASP A 28 22.28 -7.66 -15.55
N MET A 29 21.20 -7.22 -16.18
CA MET A 29 20.65 -7.79 -17.41
C MET A 29 20.29 -6.69 -18.39
N CYS A 30 20.47 -6.94 -19.67
CA CYS A 30 19.90 -6.10 -20.72
C CYS A 30 18.60 -6.72 -21.19
N ILE A 31 17.55 -5.90 -21.25
CA ILE A 31 16.25 -6.30 -21.77
C ILE A 31 15.90 -5.48 -22.99
N ARG A 32 15.18 -6.09 -23.93
CA ARG A 32 14.65 -5.44 -25.13
C ARG A 32 13.13 -5.57 -25.17
N TRP A 33 12.44 -4.44 -25.33
CA TRP A 33 10.99 -4.44 -25.54
C TRP A 33 10.64 -4.74 -27.00
N GLN A 34 9.39 -5.14 -27.27
CA GLN A 34 8.88 -5.29 -28.64
C GLN A 34 9.01 -4.02 -29.49
N THR A 35 9.06 -2.84 -28.86
CA THR A 35 9.31 -1.57 -29.54
C THR A 35 10.74 -1.42 -30.08
N GLY A 36 11.65 -2.32 -29.69
CA GLY A 36 13.07 -2.26 -29.99
C GLY A 36 13.89 -1.42 -29.00
N GLU A 37 13.26 -0.84 -27.98
CA GLU A 37 13.97 -0.14 -26.91
C GLU A 37 14.76 -1.15 -26.07
N GLU A 38 16.01 -0.82 -25.73
CA GLU A 38 16.90 -1.64 -24.91
C GLU A 38 17.27 -0.89 -23.64
N VAL A 39 17.17 -1.58 -22.49
CA VAL A 39 17.53 -1.01 -21.19
C VAL A 39 18.32 -2.02 -20.37
N ALA A 40 19.39 -1.52 -19.75
CA ALA A 40 20.11 -2.22 -18.71
C ALA A 40 19.39 -2.07 -17.37
N THR A 41 19.17 -3.18 -16.68
CA THR A 41 18.52 -3.23 -15.37
C THR A 41 19.11 -4.33 -14.52
N THR A 42 19.04 -4.20 -13.20
CA THR A 42 19.60 -5.21 -12.29
C THR A 42 18.65 -6.40 -12.14
N VAL A 43 19.18 -7.62 -12.14
CA VAL A 43 18.45 -8.87 -11.87
C VAL A 43 17.65 -8.80 -10.58
N LYS A 44 18.24 -8.21 -9.53
CA LYS A 44 17.58 -7.98 -8.24
C LYS A 44 16.35 -7.08 -8.35
N MET A 45 16.40 -6.07 -9.21
CA MET A 45 15.32 -5.11 -9.41
C MET A 45 14.16 -5.78 -10.16
N GLN A 46 14.45 -6.46 -11.28
CA GLN A 46 13.43 -7.18 -12.03
C GLN A 46 12.78 -8.31 -11.21
N ARG A 47 13.57 -9.03 -10.40
CA ARG A 47 13.02 -10.04 -9.49
C ARG A 47 11.99 -9.46 -8.53
N ARG A 48 12.28 -8.30 -7.93
CA ARG A 48 11.34 -7.61 -7.02
C ARG A 48 10.06 -7.17 -7.71
N ILE A 49 10.14 -6.72 -8.97
CA ILE A 49 8.96 -6.33 -9.76
C ILE A 49 8.04 -7.54 -9.95
N ILE A 50 8.58 -8.67 -10.40
CA ILE A 50 7.74 -9.83 -10.69
C ILE A 50 7.22 -10.47 -9.39
N GLU A 51 8.03 -10.55 -8.33
CA GLU A 51 7.58 -10.99 -7.00
C GLU A 51 6.41 -10.13 -6.49
N ARG A 52 6.44 -8.82 -6.74
CA ARG A 52 5.33 -7.92 -6.40
C ARG A 52 4.09 -8.22 -7.24
N ILE A 53 4.24 -8.38 -8.55
CA ILE A 53 3.11 -8.69 -9.47
C ILE A 53 2.44 -10.02 -9.07
N GLN A 54 3.23 -11.05 -8.76
CA GLN A 54 2.70 -12.35 -8.32
C GLN A 54 1.93 -12.21 -7.00
N ARG A 55 2.47 -11.46 -6.04
CA ARG A 55 1.78 -11.19 -4.77
C ARG A 55 0.47 -10.43 -4.95
N GLU A 56 0.44 -9.46 -5.85
CA GLU A 56 -0.79 -8.71 -6.18
C GLU A 56 -1.80 -9.57 -6.95
N ARG A 57 -1.36 -10.52 -7.79
CA ARG A 57 -2.23 -11.47 -8.49
C ARG A 57 -2.88 -12.50 -7.56
N GLU A 58 -2.17 -12.96 -6.52
CA GLU A 58 -2.68 -13.96 -5.58
C GLU A 58 -3.58 -13.38 -4.49
N GLN A 59 -3.56 -12.07 -4.27
CA GLN A 59 -4.53 -11.42 -3.39
C GLN A 59 -5.73 -10.97 -4.22
N PRO A 60 -6.96 -11.46 -3.93
CA PRO A 60 -8.14 -10.78 -4.44
C PRO A 60 -8.06 -9.32 -3.97
N PRO A 61 -8.50 -8.34 -4.79
CA PRO A 61 -8.55 -6.96 -4.35
C PRO A 61 -9.30 -6.96 -3.03
N ILE A 62 -8.63 -6.60 -1.94
CA ILE A 62 -9.28 -6.35 -0.65
C ILE A 62 -10.18 -5.15 -0.94
N GLN A 63 -11.41 -5.46 -1.36
CA GLN A 63 -12.48 -4.51 -1.56
C GLN A 63 -12.54 -3.71 -0.28
N SER A 64 -12.21 -2.42 -0.39
CA SER A 64 -12.38 -1.40 0.63
C SER A 64 -12.02 -1.86 2.04
N ARG A 65 -10.83 -1.46 2.52
CA ARG A 65 -10.72 -1.07 3.92
C ARG A 65 -11.75 0.02 4.15
N ALA A 66 -12.98 -0.39 4.52
CA ALA A 66 -13.93 0.48 5.16
C ALA A 66 -13.17 1.11 6.31
N LEU A 67 -12.96 2.42 6.21
CA LEU A 67 -12.44 3.23 7.31
C LEU A 67 -13.18 2.78 8.56
N PRO A 68 -12.51 2.45 9.68
CA PRO A 68 -13.23 2.12 10.89
C PRO A 68 -14.09 3.33 11.23
N ALA A 69 -15.41 3.16 11.15
CA ALA A 69 -16.38 4.19 11.48
C ALA A 69 -15.98 4.74 12.85
N LYS A 70 -15.53 6.01 12.88
CA LYS A 70 -15.13 6.68 14.10
C LYS A 70 -16.27 6.53 15.10
N ARG A 71 -16.04 5.73 16.13
CA ARG A 71 -16.95 5.52 17.25
C ARG A 71 -17.36 6.90 17.76
N LYS A 72 -18.66 7.18 17.78
CA LYS A 72 -19.23 8.37 18.42
C LYS A 72 -18.89 8.30 19.92
N THR A 73 -17.81 8.96 20.33
CA THR A 73 -17.51 9.16 21.74
C THR A 73 -18.51 10.17 22.28
N LYS A 74 -19.41 9.68 23.14
CA LYS A 74 -20.26 10.52 23.98
C LYS A 74 -19.35 11.37 24.87
N THR A 75 -19.22 12.66 24.59
CA THR A 75 -18.70 13.62 25.56
C THR A 75 -19.86 14.03 26.47
N PRO A 76 -19.81 13.76 27.79
CA PRO A 76 -20.69 14.45 28.71
C PRO A 76 -20.16 15.88 28.82
N THR A 77 -20.90 16.83 28.27
CA THR A 77 -20.68 18.27 28.49
C THR A 77 -20.83 18.55 29.98
N ARG A 78 -19.70 18.65 30.68
CA ARG A 78 -19.61 19.11 32.07
C ARG A 78 -19.09 20.55 32.07
N TYR A 79 -19.83 21.50 31.53
CA TYR A 79 -19.63 22.93 31.81
C TYR A 79 -20.96 23.68 31.69
N GLY A 80 -21.51 24.05 32.85
CA GLY A 80 -22.76 24.78 32.95
C GLY A 80 -23.17 25.07 34.39
N ARG A 81 -22.22 25.45 35.26
CA ARG A 81 -22.56 26.25 36.44
C ARG A 81 -23.13 27.57 35.92
N LYS A 82 -24.40 27.82 36.20
CA LYS A 82 -24.94 29.17 36.32
C LYS A 82 -25.97 29.16 37.43
N SER A 83 -25.49 29.62 38.57
CA SER A 83 -26.23 30.13 39.71
C SER A 83 -27.01 31.37 39.30
N ASP A 84 -28.33 31.34 39.51
CA ASP A 84 -29.21 32.44 39.93
C ASP A 84 -30.61 31.79 40.06
N SER A 85 -31.51 32.04 41.00
CA SER A 85 -31.69 33.07 42.01
C SER A 85 -32.78 32.58 42.98
N SER A 86 -32.91 33.24 44.13
CA SER A 86 -34.08 33.19 45.04
C SER A 86 -34.18 31.91 45.89
N MET A 87 -34.32 31.94 47.22
CA MET A 87 -34.90 32.95 48.08
C MET A 87 -34.38 32.71 49.51
N ALA A 88 -34.04 33.78 50.20
CA ALA A 88 -33.79 33.77 51.63
C ALA A 88 -35.00 33.19 52.37
N SER A 89 -34.76 32.28 53.31
CA SER A 89 -35.61 32.09 54.49
C SER A 89 -34.76 31.45 55.58
N GLN A 90 -34.34 32.32 56.50
CA GLN A 90 -33.64 31.98 57.72
C GLN A 90 -34.51 31.05 58.58
N PHE A 91 -33.83 30.11 59.22
CA PHE A 91 -34.37 29.27 60.29
C PHE A 91 -34.63 30.10 61.56
N PHE A 92 -35.53 29.56 62.38
CA PHE A 92 -35.68 29.72 63.84
C PHE A 92 -36.50 30.89 64.39
N LYS A 93 -37.60 30.51 65.07
CA LYS A 93 -37.92 30.99 66.41
C LYS A 93 -38.15 29.77 67.30
#